data_AF-V4PMT6-F1
#
_entry.id   AF-V4PMT6-F1
#
_cell.length_a   1.000
_cell.length_b   1.000
_cell.length_c   1.000
_cell.angle_alpha   90.00
_cell.angle_beta   90.00
_cell.angle_gamma   90.00
#
_symmetry.space_group_name_H-M   'P 1'
#
loop_
_entity.id
_entity.type
_entity.pdbx_description
1 polymer ?
#
loop_
_entity_poly.entity_id
_entity_poly.type
_entity_poly.pdbx_seq_one_letter_code
_entity_poly.pdbx_strand_id
1 'polypeptide(L)'
;MYAVFSPAAVKAMKGNRGKLGAQAGHAFLHAWWDALDRHPELAAAYRKGPRAFKIALMPKDEDGADEAWFDRLLEAYRDRTGVTKVIDAGFTVFEGPTLTCIGIGPISSDDREEVLAGLRPLI
;
A
#
# COMPACT_ATOMS: atom_id res chain seq x y z
N MET A 1 1.08 -0.01 9.07
CA MET A 1 1.30 0.34 7.65
C MET A 1 0.63 -0.69 6.77
N TYR A 2 0.09 -0.25 5.64
CA TYR A 2 -0.67 -1.09 4.73
C TYR A 2 -0.05 -1.07 3.34
N ALA A 3 -0.02 -2.23 2.70
CA ALA A 3 0.25 -2.37 1.28
C ALA A 3 -1.05 -2.85 0.64
N VAL A 4 -1.71 -2.02 -0.17
CA VAL A 4 -2.98 -2.37 -0.83
C VAL A 4 -2.65 -2.76 -2.28
N PHE A 5 -2.85 -4.02 -2.61
CA PHE A 5 -2.46 -4.60 -3.89
C PHE A 5 -3.55 -4.42 -4.96
N SER A 6 -3.10 -4.20 -6.20
CA SER A 6 -3.93 -4.25 -7.41
C SER A 6 -4.34 -5.71 -7.69
N PRO A 7 -5.64 -6.04 -7.78
CA PRO A 7 -6.10 -7.37 -8.14
C PRO A 7 -5.54 -7.84 -9.50
N ALA A 8 -5.49 -6.93 -10.48
CA ALA A 8 -4.93 -7.20 -11.80
C ALA A 8 -3.45 -7.56 -11.73
N ALA A 9 -2.65 -6.83 -10.94
CA ALA A 9 -1.24 -7.13 -10.76
C ALA A 9 -1.02 -8.46 -10.02
N VAL A 10 -1.79 -8.74 -8.97
CA VAL A 10 -1.72 -10.02 -8.23
C VAL A 10 -2.03 -11.20 -9.15
N LYS A 11 -3.06 -11.07 -10.00
CA LYS A 11 -3.39 -12.08 -11.02
C LYS A 11 -2.25 -12.27 -12.02
N ALA A 12 -1.65 -11.18 -12.50
CA ALA A 12 -0.51 -11.22 -13.41
C ALA A 12 0.75 -11.84 -12.78
N MET A 13 0.93 -11.70 -11.46
CA MET A 13 2.03 -12.34 -10.74
C MET A 13 1.92 -13.87 -10.68
N LYS A 14 0.75 -14.48 -10.97
CA LYS A 14 0.54 -15.94 -11.03
C LYS A 14 1.11 -16.70 -9.82
N GLY A 15 0.95 -16.16 -8.62
CA GLY A 15 1.44 -16.77 -7.38
C GLY A 15 2.94 -16.56 -7.10
N ASN A 16 3.64 -15.69 -7.83
CA ASN A 16 5.03 -15.33 -7.54
C ASN A 16 5.14 -14.54 -6.22
N ARG A 17 5.35 -15.26 -5.11
CA ARG A 17 5.46 -14.70 -3.75
C ARG A 17 6.68 -13.80 -3.58
N GLY A 18 7.75 -14.04 -4.34
CA GLY A 18 8.96 -13.19 -4.32
C GLY A 18 8.67 -11.79 -4.85
N LYS A 19 7.97 -11.71 -5.99
CA LYS A 19 7.51 -10.42 -6.54
C LYS A 19 6.53 -9.74 -5.60
N LEU A 20 5.55 -10.47 -5.06
CA LEU A 20 4.59 -9.93 -4.10
C LEU A 20 5.29 -9.30 -2.88
N GLY A 21 6.25 -10.01 -2.30
CA GLY A 21 7.05 -9.51 -1.18
C GLY A 21 7.90 -8.29 -1.54
N ALA A 22 8.51 -8.26 -2.72
CA ALA A 22 9.28 -7.10 -3.18
C ALA A 22 8.41 -5.85 -3.36
N GLN A 23 7.22 -5.99 -3.95
CA GLN A 23 6.28 -4.87 -4.12
C GLN A 23 5.73 -4.38 -2.77
N ALA A 24 5.42 -5.29 -1.84
CA ALA A 24 5.09 -4.91 -0.47
C ALA A 24 6.23 -4.12 0.20
N GLY A 25 7.48 -4.54 -0.03
CA GLY A 25 8.68 -3.84 0.43
C GLY A 25 8.73 -2.39 -0.05
N HIS A 26 8.50 -2.14 -1.34
CA HIS A 26 8.40 -0.79 -1.90
C HIS A 26 7.28 0.02 -1.25
N ALA A 27 6.07 -0.55 -1.14
CA ALA A 27 4.94 0.13 -0.53
C ALA A 27 5.23 0.56 0.92
N PHE A 28 5.78 -0.34 1.74
CA PHE A 28 6.10 0.00 3.13
C PHE A 28 7.24 0.99 3.26
N LEU A 29 8.32 0.82 2.49
CA LEU A 29 9.50 1.70 2.62
C LEU A 29 9.21 3.11 2.11
N HIS A 30 8.58 3.23 0.94
CA HIS A 30 8.35 4.55 0.33
C HIS A 30 7.26 5.32 1.06
N ALA A 31 6.19 4.67 1.53
CA ALA A 31 5.20 5.34 2.40
C ALA A 31 5.83 5.79 3.73
N TRP A 32 6.80 5.03 4.26
CA TRP A 32 7.53 5.43 5.47
C TRP A 32 8.41 6.66 5.22
N TRP A 33 9.13 6.73 4.11
CA TRP A 33 9.91 7.92 3.74
C TRP A 33 9.03 9.15 3.60
N ASP A 34 7.91 9.01 2.88
CA ASP A 34 6.95 10.08 2.71
C ASP A 34 6.31 10.52 4.06
N ALA A 35 6.05 9.58 4.98
CA ALA A 35 5.64 9.90 6.34
C ALA A 35 6.74 10.61 7.15
N LEU A 36 8.01 10.23 7.00
CA LEU A 36 9.11 10.92 7.69
C LEU A 36 9.21 12.39 7.27
N ASP A 37 8.97 12.67 5.99
CA ASP A 37 9.10 14.01 5.44
C ASP A 37 7.89 14.89 5.80
N ARG A 38 6.67 14.36 5.68
CA ARG A 38 5.43 15.15 5.81
C ARG A 38 4.75 15.03 7.17
N HIS A 39 4.96 13.90 7.87
CA HIS A 39 4.29 13.54 9.12
C HIS A 39 5.29 13.02 10.17
N PRO A 40 6.37 13.77 10.49
CA PRO A 40 7.50 13.26 11.27
C PRO A 40 7.13 12.76 12.67
N GLU A 41 6.12 13.35 13.31
CA GLU A 41 5.63 12.92 14.63
C GLU A 41 4.95 11.55 14.56
N LEU A 42 4.11 11.33 13.54
CA LEU A 42 3.43 10.06 13.28
C LEU A 42 4.45 8.95 12.95
N ALA A 43 5.46 9.29 12.14
CA ALA A 43 6.57 8.39 11.87
C ALA A 43 7.34 8.06 13.16
N ALA A 44 7.70 9.06 13.97
CA ALA A 44 8.39 8.85 15.24
C ALA A 44 7.59 7.97 16.20
N ALA A 45 6.27 8.17 16.30
CA ALA A 45 5.37 7.35 17.12
C ALA A 45 5.37 5.89 16.66
N TYR A 46 5.28 5.63 15.35
CA TYR A 46 5.36 4.27 14.82
C TYR A 46 6.72 3.61 15.05
N ARG A 47 7.83 4.35 14.89
CA ARG A 47 9.20 3.83 15.12
C ARG A 47 9.47 3.47 16.58
N LYS A 48 8.96 4.28 17.51
CA LYS A 48 9.14 4.08 18.95
C LYS A 48 8.07 3.17 19.57
N GLY A 49 6.97 2.95 18.85
CA GLY A 49 5.85 2.15 19.30
C GLY A 49 6.23 0.68 19.52
N PRO A 50 5.45 -0.06 20.32
CA PRO A 50 5.79 -1.42 20.71
C PRO A 50 5.67 -2.44 19.56
N ARG A 51 5.00 -2.08 18.44
CA ARG A 51 4.72 -2.98 17.31
C ARG A 51 4.70 -2.24 15.97
N ALA A 52 5.54 -2.67 15.03
CA ALA A 52 5.64 -2.12 13.68
C ALA A 52 4.79 -2.91 12.66
N PHE A 53 3.45 -2.86 12.82
CA PHE A 53 2.51 -3.64 12.00
C PHE A 53 2.61 -3.32 10.52
N LYS A 54 2.63 -4.38 9.72
CA LYS A 54 2.59 -4.36 8.25
C LYS A 54 1.55 -5.35 7.79
N ILE A 55 0.56 -4.89 7.05
CA ILE A 55 -0.57 -5.72 6.62
C ILE A 55 -0.73 -5.55 5.11
N ALA A 56 -0.73 -6.68 4.39
CA ALA A 56 -1.06 -6.72 2.97
C ALA A 56 -2.58 -6.81 2.83
N LEU A 57 -3.14 -5.93 2.00
CA LEU A 57 -4.58 -5.79 1.77
C LEU A 57 -4.87 -5.86 0.27
N MET A 58 -6.14 -6.08 -0.04
CA MET A 58 -6.68 -5.99 -1.39
C MET A 58 -8.14 -5.48 -1.30
N PRO A 59 -8.68 -4.85 -2.35
CA PRO A 59 -10.10 -4.48 -2.40
C PRO A 59 -11.02 -5.70 -2.21
N LYS A 60 -12.17 -5.49 -1.54
CA LYS A 60 -13.23 -6.49 -1.46
C LYS A 60 -13.94 -6.68 -2.80
N ASP A 61 -14.19 -5.56 -3.48
CA ASP A 61 -14.70 -5.52 -4.85
C ASP A 61 -13.50 -5.35 -5.80
N GLU A 62 -13.11 -6.45 -6.45
CA GLU A 62 -11.96 -6.47 -7.35
C GLU A 62 -12.29 -5.87 -8.73
N ASP A 63 -13.56 -5.92 -9.16
CA ASP A 63 -13.99 -5.42 -10.47
C ASP A 63 -14.03 -3.88 -10.50
N GLY A 64 -14.29 -3.25 -9.35
CA GLY A 64 -14.29 -1.79 -9.18
C GLY A 64 -12.94 -1.15 -8.86
N ALA A 65 -11.86 -1.94 -8.75
CA ALA A 65 -10.55 -1.50 -8.27
C ALA A 65 -9.55 -1.22 -9.40
N ASP A 66 -9.86 -0.22 -10.23
CA ASP A 66 -8.95 0.29 -11.26
C ASP A 66 -7.91 1.27 -10.69
N GLU A 67 -6.99 1.73 -11.55
CA GLU A 67 -5.94 2.68 -11.15
C GLU A 67 -6.50 3.99 -10.56
N ALA A 68 -7.63 4.49 -11.08
CA ALA A 68 -8.27 5.69 -10.56
C ALA A 68 -8.83 5.48 -9.15
N TRP A 69 -9.30 4.27 -8.83
CA TRP A 69 -9.71 3.90 -7.48
C TRP A 69 -8.52 3.98 -6.49
N PHE A 70 -7.35 3.47 -6.89
CA PHE A 70 -6.14 3.58 -6.07
C PHE A 70 -5.68 5.03 -5.88
N ASP A 71 -5.79 5.86 -6.92
CA ASP A 71 -5.44 7.29 -6.83
C ASP A 71 -6.36 8.06 -5.88
N ARG A 72 -7.68 7.78 -5.92
CA ARG A 72 -8.63 8.36 -4.95
C ARG A 72 -8.31 7.95 -3.52
N LEU A 73 -7.96 6.69 -3.31
CA LEU A 73 -7.59 6.19 -1.98
C LEU A 73 -6.30 6.84 -1.48
N LEU A 74 -5.28 7.00 -2.33
CA LEU A 74 -4.05 7.72 -1.98
C LEU A 74 -4.34 9.16 -1.57
N GLU A 75 -5.16 9.86 -2.35
CA GLU A 75 -5.48 11.26 -2.11
C GLU A 75 -6.23 11.46 -0.79
N ALA A 76 -7.18 10.58 -0.47
CA ALA A 76 -7.93 10.62 0.80
C ALA A 76 -7.04 10.52 2.05
N TYR A 77 -5.84 9.93 1.92
CA TYR A 77 -4.90 9.75 3.03
C TYR A 77 -3.64 10.62 2.94
N ARG A 78 -3.44 11.33 1.83
CA ARG A 78 -2.23 12.13 1.58
C ARG A 78 -1.98 13.09 2.73
N ASP A 79 -2.97 13.85 3.16
CA ASP A 79 -2.81 14.86 4.22
C ASP A 79 -2.83 14.29 5.64
N ARG A 80 -3.06 12.98 5.81
CA ARG A 80 -3.18 12.32 7.12
C ARG A 80 -1.97 11.46 7.47
N THR A 81 -1.29 10.91 6.46
CA THR A 81 -0.19 9.97 6.65
C THR A 81 0.72 9.92 5.42
N GLY A 82 1.84 9.20 5.53
CA GLY A 82 2.64 8.81 4.37
C GLY A 82 1.88 7.91 3.40
N VAL A 83 2.06 8.15 2.11
CA VAL A 83 1.41 7.46 1.02
C VAL A 83 2.38 7.25 -0.14
N THR A 84 2.20 6.20 -0.94
CA THR A 84 3.03 5.96 -2.12
C THR A 84 2.30 5.12 -3.16
N LYS A 85 2.52 5.42 -4.44
CA LYS A 85 2.08 4.61 -5.57
C LYS A 85 3.27 3.80 -6.09
N VAL A 86 3.13 2.48 -6.19
CA VAL A 86 4.21 1.59 -6.66
C VAL A 86 3.89 1.13 -8.07
N ILE A 87 4.72 1.57 -9.02
CA ILE A 87 4.67 1.15 -10.42
C ILE A 87 5.91 0.28 -10.69
N ASP A 88 5.70 -0.98 -11.06
CA ASP A 88 6.79 -1.84 -11.51
C ASP A 88 7.12 -1.55 -12.98
N ALA A 89 8.41 -1.48 -13.31
CA ALA A 89 8.87 -1.11 -14.64
C ALA A 89 8.69 -2.21 -15.72
N GLY A 90 8.34 -3.44 -15.35
CA GLY A 90 8.08 -4.52 -16.33
C GLY A 90 9.32 -5.25 -16.84
N PHE A 91 10.41 -5.29 -16.07
CA PHE A 91 11.63 -6.02 -16.47
C PHE A 91 11.55 -7.55 -16.25
N THR A 92 10.47 -8.07 -15.67
CA THR A 92 10.37 -9.47 -15.24
C THR A 92 8.97 -10.05 -15.39
N VAL A 93 8.10 -9.79 -14.41
CA VAL A 93 6.78 -10.43 -14.28
C VAL A 93 5.70 -9.77 -15.14
N PHE A 94 5.88 -8.50 -15.46
CA PHE A 94 4.94 -7.70 -16.24
C PHE A 94 5.55 -7.30 -17.58
N GLU A 95 4.73 -7.07 -18.59
CA GLU A 95 5.16 -6.68 -19.95
C GLU A 95 5.40 -5.17 -20.10
N GLY A 96 5.15 -4.38 -19.05
CA GLY A 96 5.38 -2.94 -19.04
C GLY A 96 5.04 -2.31 -17.68
N PRO A 97 5.06 -0.97 -17.59
CA PRO A 97 4.70 -0.23 -16.39
C PRO A 97 3.35 -0.70 -15.83
N THR A 98 3.36 -1.19 -14.60
CA THR A 98 2.18 -1.79 -13.97
C THR A 98 2.01 -1.27 -12.55
N LEU A 99 0.84 -0.72 -12.22
CA LEU A 99 0.47 -0.45 -10.83
C LEU A 99 0.35 -1.77 -10.06
N THR A 100 1.27 -2.01 -9.13
CA THR A 100 1.31 -3.24 -8.34
C THR A 100 0.58 -3.10 -7.03
N CYS A 101 0.85 -2.03 -6.30
CA CYS A 101 0.23 -1.71 -5.03
C CYS A 101 0.40 -0.24 -4.68
N ILE A 102 -0.33 0.20 -3.67
CA ILE A 102 -0.08 1.45 -2.97
C ILE A 102 0.37 1.16 -1.53
N GLY A 103 1.17 2.06 -0.95
CA GLY A 103 1.49 2.06 0.47
C GLY A 103 0.74 3.18 1.18
N ILE A 104 0.20 2.88 2.36
CA ILE A 104 -0.45 3.86 3.24
C ILE A 104 0.03 3.63 4.67
N GLY A 105 0.57 4.68 5.29
CA GLY A 105 0.94 4.68 6.70
C GLY A 105 2.27 5.36 7.01
N PRO A 106 2.67 5.38 8.30
CA PRO A 106 1.98 4.74 9.43
C PRO A 106 0.62 5.35 9.76
N ILE A 107 -0.41 4.52 9.92
CA ILE A 107 -1.78 5.00 10.21
C ILE A 107 -1.99 5.03 11.73
N SER A 108 -2.69 6.06 12.21
CA SER A 108 -3.14 6.17 13.60
C SER A 108 -4.17 5.08 13.96
N SER A 109 -4.49 4.91 15.24
CA SER A 109 -5.58 4.00 15.64
C SER A 109 -6.94 4.46 15.12
N ASP A 110 -7.12 5.77 14.99
CA ASP A 110 -8.42 6.40 14.78
C ASP A 110 -8.82 6.33 13.30
N ASP A 111 -7.84 6.40 12.41
CA ASP A 111 -8.06 6.31 10.96
C ASP A 111 -8.16 4.85 10.47
N ARG A 112 -7.88 3.87 11.35
CA ARG A 112 -7.73 2.46 10.97
C ARG A 112 -8.99 1.87 10.38
N GLU A 113 -10.14 2.08 11.01
CA GLU A 113 -11.40 1.47 10.56
C GLU A 113 -11.83 2.01 9.19
N GLU A 114 -11.63 3.32 8.98
CA GLU A 114 -11.93 3.99 7.72
C GLU A 114 -11.07 3.43 6.57
N VAL A 115 -9.76 3.27 6.78
CA VAL A 115 -8.85 2.71 5.75
C VAL A 115 -9.25 1.29 5.37
N LEU A 116 -9.69 0.52 6.36
CA LEU A 116 -10.08 -0.88 6.17
C LEU A 116 -11.49 -1.02 5.59
N ALA A 117 -12.28 0.05 5.52
CA ALA A 117 -13.60 0.03 4.92
C ALA A 117 -13.48 -0.25 3.41
N GLY A 118 -13.92 -1.44 3.00
CA GLY A 118 -13.83 -1.89 1.60
C GLY A 118 -12.56 -2.68 1.26
N LEU A 119 -11.64 -2.90 2.22
CA LEU A 119 -10.45 -3.72 2.05
C LEU A 119 -10.57 -5.06 2.79
N ARG A 120 -9.83 -6.07 2.31
CA ARG A 120 -9.66 -7.36 2.95
C ARG A 120 -8.18 -7.72 3.06
N PRO A 121 -7.77 -8.53 4.07
CA PRO A 121 -6.45 -9.14 4.08
C PRO A 121 -6.17 -9.90 2.79
N LEU A 122 -4.97 -9.71 2.25
CA LEU A 122 -4.42 -10.57 1.20
C LEU A 122 -3.74 -11.77 1.89
N ILE A 123 -4.41 -12.92 1.84
CA ILE A 123 -3.98 -14.20 2.42
C ILE A 123 -3.70 -15.23 1.35
#